data_AF-A0A4R4FFC6-F1
#
_entry.id   AF-A0A4R4FFC6-F1
#
_cell.length_a   1.000
_cell.length_b   1.000
_cell.length_c   1.000
_cell.angle_alpha   90.00
_cell.angle_beta   90.00
_cell.angle_gamma   90.00
#
_symmetry.space_group_name_H-M   'P 1'
#
loop_
_entity.id
_entity.type
_entity.pdbx_description
1 polymer ?
#
loop_
_entity_poly.entity_id
_entity_poly.type
_entity_poly.pdbx_seq_one_letter_code
_entity_poly.pdbx_strand_id
1 'polypeptide(L)'
;MDYIINPVKMGGLVKKVTDGMLKIHLHGRLGVFIVPESLVIDDTPIEPGHDLEFYFSYIQIVEDPYDYDDSDMTTDHEPQPCLVGGKITEVNDTAISVAIMNNKGTINVPRRWAFTPVELQVGQDVEFYFSCMKIIGKKKYR
;
A
#
# COMPACT_ATOMS: atom_id res chain seq x y z
N MET A 1 4.09 -1.76 -25.47
CA MET A 1 5.21 -2.22 -24.61
C MET A 1 4.54 -2.60 -23.31
N ASP A 2 4.38 -3.89 -23.07
CA ASP A 2 3.67 -4.38 -21.89
C ASP A 2 4.59 -4.13 -20.69
N TYR A 3 4.32 -3.06 -19.96
CA TYR A 3 5.13 -2.66 -18.82
C TYR A 3 4.72 -3.55 -17.64
N ILE A 4 5.63 -4.42 -17.20
CA ILE A 4 5.39 -5.26 -16.03
C ILE A 4 5.78 -4.46 -14.79
N ILE A 5 4.78 -4.14 -13.95
CA ILE A 5 5.00 -3.55 -12.64
C ILE A 5 5.71 -4.57 -11.73
N ASN A 6 6.89 -4.21 -11.23
CA ASN A 6 7.67 -5.09 -10.35
C ASN A 6 7.53 -4.63 -8.89
N PRO A 7 7.18 -5.53 -7.95
CA PRO A 7 7.18 -5.20 -6.53
C PRO A 7 8.59 -4.92 -6.04
N VAL A 8 8.74 -3.87 -5.25
CA VAL A 8 9.97 -3.56 -4.53
C VAL A 8 9.71 -3.63 -3.05
N LYS A 9 10.73 -4.05 -2.31
CA LYS A 9 10.72 -4.01 -0.85
C LYS A 9 10.84 -2.57 -0.41
N MET A 10 9.86 -2.12 0.37
CA MET A 10 9.74 -0.78 0.91
C MET A 10 9.62 -0.82 2.43
N GLY A 11 9.92 0.31 3.05
CA GLY A 11 9.73 0.48 4.48
C GLY A 11 8.96 1.75 4.82
N GLY A 12 8.32 1.72 5.97
CA GLY A 12 7.52 2.83 6.46
C GLY A 12 7.43 2.87 7.98
N LEU A 13 7.28 4.07 8.51
CA LEU A 13 7.16 4.32 9.94
C LEU A 13 5.70 4.50 10.33
N VAL A 14 5.21 3.72 11.28
CA VAL A 14 3.90 3.94 11.90
C VAL A 14 3.91 5.27 12.62
N LYS A 15 3.09 6.22 12.16
CA LYS A 15 2.94 7.54 12.76
C LYS A 15 1.76 7.64 13.70
N LYS A 16 0.70 6.89 13.42
CA LYS A 16 -0.53 6.92 14.21
C LYS A 16 -1.23 5.57 14.10
N VAL A 17 -1.86 5.17 15.19
CA VAL A 17 -2.78 4.05 15.28
C VAL A 17 -4.12 4.63 15.74
N THR A 18 -5.22 4.37 15.04
CA THR A 18 -6.55 4.89 15.38
C THR A 18 -7.61 3.92 14.88
N ASP A 19 -8.47 3.44 15.78
CA ASP A 19 -9.60 2.57 15.46
C ASP A 19 -9.24 1.34 14.60
N GLY A 20 -8.13 0.67 14.91
CA GLY A 20 -7.66 -0.50 14.17
C GLY A 20 -6.99 -0.17 12.82
N MET A 21 -6.77 1.11 12.51
CA MET A 21 -6.11 1.58 11.30
C MET A 21 -4.75 2.22 11.60
N LEU A 22 -3.77 1.86 10.77
CA LEU A 22 -2.39 2.30 10.82
C LEU A 22 -2.12 3.36 9.78
N LYS A 23 -1.70 4.55 10.23
CA LYS A 23 -1.14 5.57 9.34
C LYS A 23 0.38 5.41 9.27
N ILE A 24 0.85 4.96 8.13
CA ILE A 24 2.25 4.64 7.86
C ILE A 24 2.83 5.67 6.91
N HIS A 25 3.93 6.30 7.29
CA HIS A 25 4.67 7.21 6.40
C HIS A 25 5.80 6.45 5.74
N LEU A 26 5.79 6.38 4.40
CA LEU A 26 6.85 5.71 3.65
C LEU A 26 8.18 6.45 3.81
N HIS A 27 9.27 5.70 3.95
CA HIS A 27 10.62 6.29 3.98
C HIS A 27 10.89 7.09 2.70
N GLY A 28 11.67 8.16 2.80
CA GLY A 28 11.98 9.02 1.65
C GLY A 28 10.84 9.96 1.20
N ARG A 29 9.77 10.11 2.01
CA ARG A 29 8.57 10.91 1.65
C ARG A 29 7.88 10.39 0.40
N LEU A 30 7.86 9.07 0.26
CA LEU A 30 7.32 8.40 -0.92
C LEU A 30 5.79 8.28 -0.92
N GLY A 31 5.15 8.52 0.23
CA GLY A 31 3.69 8.47 0.36
C GLY A 31 3.28 8.19 1.80
N VAL A 32 1.97 7.99 1.98
CA VAL A 32 1.33 7.63 3.24
C VAL A 32 0.33 6.51 2.96
N PHE A 33 0.43 5.42 3.71
CA PHE A 33 -0.54 4.33 3.67
C PHE A 33 -1.43 4.38 4.91
N ILE A 34 -2.70 4.05 4.75
CA ILE A 34 -3.68 3.91 5.82
C ILE A 34 -4.29 2.51 5.69
N VAL A 35 -3.85 1.56 6.52
CA VAL A 35 -4.19 0.14 6.37
C VAL A 35 -4.68 -0.45 7.70
N PRO A 36 -5.49 -1.52 7.69
CA PRO A 36 -5.89 -2.17 8.94
C PRO A 36 -4.70 -2.86 9.63
N GLU A 37 -4.74 -2.90 10.95
CA GLU A 37 -3.74 -3.61 11.78
C GLU A 37 -3.63 -5.09 11.43
N SER A 38 -4.72 -5.69 10.92
CA SER A 38 -4.77 -7.09 10.48
C SER A 38 -3.84 -7.43 9.32
N LEU A 39 -3.21 -6.44 8.67
CA LEU A 39 -2.20 -6.68 7.64
C LEU A 39 -0.77 -6.73 8.18
N VAL A 40 -0.58 -6.57 9.49
CA VAL A 40 0.73 -6.67 10.12
C VAL A 40 0.96 -8.09 10.65
N ILE A 41 2.03 -8.71 10.18
CA ILE A 41 2.59 -9.98 10.67
C ILE A 41 3.39 -9.69 11.93
N ASP A 42 2.75 -9.79 13.10
CA ASP A 42 3.43 -9.85 14.40
C ASP A 42 2.51 -10.38 15.50
N ASP A 43 3.10 -10.91 16.57
CA ASP A 43 2.43 -11.32 17.81
C ASP A 43 2.30 -10.15 18.80
N THR A 44 2.94 -9.02 18.51
CA THR A 44 2.97 -7.83 19.38
C THR A 44 2.03 -6.71 18.91
N PRO A 45 1.41 -5.97 19.85
CA PRO A 45 0.60 -4.80 19.50
C PRO A 45 1.43 -3.76 18.73
N ILE A 46 0.89 -3.35 17.58
CA ILE A 46 1.50 -2.32 16.75
C ILE A 46 1.29 -0.93 17.38
N GLU A 47 2.34 -0.11 17.42
CA GLU A 47 2.33 1.20 18.07
C GLU A 47 3.06 2.25 17.22
N PRO A 48 2.79 3.55 17.42
CA PRO A 48 3.56 4.62 16.80
C PRO A 48 5.06 4.47 17.08
N GLY A 49 5.87 4.65 16.03
CA GLY A 49 7.32 4.47 16.08
C GLY A 49 7.81 3.10 15.61
N HIS A 50 6.93 2.12 15.42
CA HIS A 50 7.30 0.87 14.74
C HIS A 50 7.67 1.13 13.27
N ASP A 51 8.77 0.53 12.86
CA ASP A 51 9.28 0.52 11.49
C ASP A 51 8.84 -0.79 10.84
N LEU A 52 8.24 -0.68 9.66
CA LEU A 52 7.63 -1.77 8.92
C LEU A 52 8.37 -2.01 7.61
N GLU A 53 8.39 -3.25 7.15
CA GLU A 53 8.84 -3.66 5.82
C GLU A 53 7.75 -4.44 5.09
N PHE A 54 7.57 -4.17 3.81
CA PHE A 54 6.56 -4.80 2.94
C PHE A 54 6.94 -4.64 1.46
N TYR A 55 6.23 -5.32 0.57
CA TYR A 55 6.36 -5.17 -0.87
C TYR A 55 5.29 -4.24 -1.44
N PHE A 56 5.70 -3.37 -2.36
CA PHE A 56 4.79 -2.50 -3.12
C PHE A 56 5.38 -2.22 -4.50
N SER A 57 4.55 -2.18 -5.55
CA SER A 57 4.97 -1.80 -6.91
C SER A 57 4.47 -0.41 -7.30
N TYR A 58 4.85 0.03 -8.50
CA TYR A 58 4.09 1.09 -9.19
C TYR A 58 2.64 0.67 -9.41
N ILE A 59 1.78 1.68 -9.56
CA ILE A 59 0.35 1.54 -9.82
C ILE A 59 0.13 1.60 -11.33
N GLN A 60 -0.62 0.65 -11.86
CA GLN A 60 -1.01 0.60 -13.25
C GLN A 60 -2.51 0.89 -13.37
N ILE A 61 -2.90 1.73 -14.33
CA ILE A 61 -4.31 1.92 -14.68
C ILE A 61 -4.75 0.76 -15.56
N VAL A 62 -5.92 0.19 -15.27
CA VAL A 62 -6.51 -0.92 -16.04
C VAL A 62 -7.92 -0.57 -16.48
N GLU A 63 -8.28 -0.96 -17.71
CA GLU A 63 -9.63 -0.77 -18.26
C GLU A 63 -10.55 -1.94 -17.92
N ASP A 64 -9.98 -3.16 -17.85
CA ASP A 64 -10.68 -4.41 -17.55
C ASP A 64 -10.00 -5.08 -16.35
N PRO A 65 -10.40 -4.71 -15.10
CA PRO A 65 -9.78 -5.26 -13.90
C PRO A 65 -10.13 -6.73 -13.73
N TYR A 66 -9.15 -7.51 -13.26
CA TYR A 66 -9.38 -8.93 -12.93
C TYR A 66 -10.19 -9.10 -11.66
N ASP A 67 -10.72 -10.31 -11.45
CA ASP A 67 -11.18 -10.77 -10.15
C ASP A 67 -9.95 -11.11 -9.30
N TYR A 68 -9.39 -10.10 -8.63
CA TYR A 68 -8.23 -10.28 -7.76
C TYR A 68 -8.62 -11.07 -6.50
N ASP A 69 -7.78 -12.04 -6.13
CA ASP A 69 -7.92 -12.84 -4.92
C ASP A 69 -6.90 -12.40 -3.87
N ASP A 70 -7.37 -12.06 -2.67
CA ASP A 70 -6.53 -11.68 -1.53
C ASP A 70 -6.41 -12.81 -0.49
N SER A 71 -6.83 -14.04 -0.82
CA SER A 71 -6.73 -15.20 0.05
C SER A 71 -5.32 -15.45 0.59
N ASP A 72 -4.31 -15.12 -0.21
CA ASP A 72 -2.89 -15.33 0.10
C ASP A 72 -2.26 -14.12 0.82
N MET A 73 -3.04 -13.05 1.04
CA MET A 73 -2.62 -11.90 1.83
C MET A 73 -2.90 -12.14 3.32
N THR A 74 -2.22 -13.15 3.87
CA THR A 74 -2.32 -13.60 5.27
C THR A 74 -1.12 -13.22 6.10
N THR A 75 -1.26 -13.31 7.42
CA THR A 75 -0.21 -12.95 8.39
C THR A 75 0.52 -14.17 8.98
N ASP A 76 0.32 -15.36 8.42
CA ASP A 76 0.86 -16.64 8.92
C ASP A 76 2.20 -17.03 8.28
N HIS A 77 2.69 -16.26 7.31
CA HIS A 77 3.98 -16.45 6.65
C HIS A 77 4.72 -15.13 6.36
N GLU A 78 5.94 -15.23 5.81
CA GLU A 78 6.71 -14.04 5.39
C GLU A 78 5.94 -13.23 4.33
N PRO A 79 6.09 -11.87 4.31
CA PRO A 79 5.44 -11.04 3.32
C PRO A 79 5.77 -11.48 1.89
N GLN A 80 4.74 -11.77 1.10
CA GLN A 80 4.85 -12.03 -0.33
C GLN A 80 4.02 -11.01 -1.11
N PRO A 81 4.51 -10.50 -2.26
CA PRO A 81 3.73 -9.61 -3.10
C PRO A 81 2.51 -10.32 -3.68
N CYS A 82 1.32 -9.79 -3.42
CA CYS A 82 0.06 -10.21 -4.02
C CYS A 82 -0.38 -9.13 -5.02
N LEU A 83 -0.87 -9.54 -6.18
CA LEU A 83 -1.48 -8.61 -7.13
C LEU A 83 -2.86 -8.23 -6.60
N VAL A 84 -3.09 -6.93 -6.37
CA VAL A 84 -4.37 -6.43 -5.85
C VAL A 84 -4.93 -5.35 -6.76
N GLY A 85 -6.26 -5.28 -6.78
CA GLY A 85 -7.01 -4.21 -7.39
C GLY A 85 -7.23 -3.04 -6.44
N GLY A 86 -7.55 -1.90 -7.03
CA GLY A 86 -8.00 -0.73 -6.30
C GLY A 86 -8.71 0.26 -7.19
N LYS A 87 -9.20 1.33 -6.58
CA LYS A 87 -9.85 2.42 -7.29
C LYS A 87 -9.26 3.76 -6.86
N ILE A 88 -8.96 4.62 -7.83
CA ILE A 88 -8.54 5.99 -7.53
C ILE A 88 -9.72 6.73 -6.91
N THR A 89 -9.56 7.18 -5.67
CA THR A 89 -10.58 7.93 -4.93
C THR A 89 -10.35 9.43 -4.95
N GLU A 90 -9.10 9.86 -5.11
CA GLU A 90 -8.73 11.27 -5.20
C GLU A 90 -7.58 11.48 -6.17
N VAL A 91 -7.63 12.59 -6.91
CA VAL A 91 -6.53 13.08 -7.73
C VAL A 91 -6.34 14.56 -7.42
N ASN A 92 -5.11 14.95 -7.12
CA ASN A 92 -4.72 16.35 -7.03
C ASN A 92 -3.48 16.62 -7.89
N ASP A 93 -2.94 17.85 -7.84
CA ASP A 93 -1.80 18.26 -8.68
C ASP A 93 -0.53 17.44 -8.42
N THR A 94 -0.38 16.87 -7.22
CA THR A 94 0.88 16.24 -6.78
C THR A 94 0.76 14.76 -6.45
N ALA A 95 -0.43 14.28 -6.08
CA ALA A 95 -0.66 12.95 -5.54
C ALA A 95 -2.02 12.38 -5.98
N ILE A 96 -2.12 11.06 -5.84
CA ILE A 96 -3.35 10.29 -5.97
C ILE A 96 -3.61 9.53 -4.67
N SER A 97 -4.88 9.32 -4.36
CA SER A 97 -5.35 8.39 -3.34
C SER A 97 -5.99 7.18 -4.03
N VAL A 98 -5.61 5.98 -3.62
CA VAL A 98 -6.15 4.72 -4.12
C VAL A 98 -6.74 3.94 -2.95
N ALA A 99 -8.03 3.61 -3.03
CA ALA A 99 -8.63 2.63 -2.14
C ALA A 99 -8.23 1.23 -2.62
N ILE A 100 -7.65 0.44 -1.73
CA ILE A 100 -7.34 -0.96 -2.00
C ILE A 100 -8.64 -1.75 -1.88
N MET A 101 -8.86 -2.72 -2.76
CA MET A 101 -10.02 -3.60 -2.69
C MET A 101 -10.16 -4.34 -1.34
N ASN A 102 -11.31 -4.95 -1.11
CA ASN A 102 -11.60 -5.76 0.08
C ASN A 102 -11.33 -5.03 1.42
N ASN A 103 -11.49 -3.70 1.42
CA ASN A 103 -11.25 -2.82 2.57
C ASN A 103 -9.83 -2.94 3.16
N LYS A 104 -8.83 -3.24 2.32
CA LYS A 104 -7.42 -3.39 2.74
C LYS A 104 -6.69 -2.05 2.95
N GLY A 105 -7.41 -0.94 2.83
CA GLY A 105 -6.94 0.39 3.21
C GLY A 105 -6.87 1.37 2.05
N THR A 106 -6.02 2.37 2.20
CA THR A 106 -5.82 3.45 1.23
C THR A 106 -4.34 3.78 1.10
N ILE A 107 -3.93 4.02 -0.13
CA ILE A 107 -2.58 4.42 -0.51
C ILE A 107 -2.63 5.85 -1.04
N ASN A 108 -1.90 6.76 -0.39
CA ASN A 108 -1.71 8.12 -0.89
C ASN A 108 -0.25 8.30 -1.34
N VAL A 109 -0.05 8.42 -2.65
CA VAL A 109 1.29 8.49 -3.26
C VAL A 109 1.34 9.59 -4.31
N PRO A 110 2.53 10.17 -4.55
CA PRO A 110 2.73 11.11 -5.64
C PRO A 110 2.31 10.54 -7.00
N ARG A 111 1.78 11.38 -7.90
CA ARG A 111 1.28 10.96 -9.24
C ARG A 111 2.27 10.11 -10.03
N ARG A 112 3.58 10.35 -9.87
CA ARG A 112 4.66 9.60 -10.51
C ARG A 112 4.72 8.10 -10.15
N TRP A 113 3.98 7.66 -9.14
CA TRP A 113 3.82 6.25 -8.81
C TRP A 113 2.80 5.54 -9.71
N ALA A 114 1.97 6.27 -10.44
CA ALA A 114 1.10 5.70 -11.45
C ALA A 114 1.77 5.77 -12.83
N PHE A 115 2.01 4.63 -13.45
CA PHE A 115 2.59 4.55 -14.79
C PHE A 115 1.48 4.34 -15.80
N THR A 116 1.13 5.40 -16.53
CA THR A 116 0.00 5.34 -17.47
C THR A 116 0.13 6.38 -18.59
N PRO A 117 -0.29 6.06 -19.82
CA PRO A 117 -0.39 7.03 -20.91
C PRO A 117 -1.68 7.88 -20.81
N VAL A 118 -2.65 7.50 -19.97
CA VAL A 118 -3.91 8.22 -19.82
C VAL A 118 -3.87 9.19 -18.64
N GLU A 119 -4.75 10.19 -18.67
CA GLU A 119 -4.90 11.12 -17.56
C GLU A 119 -5.43 10.41 -16.31
N LEU A 120 -4.85 10.72 -15.15
CA LEU A 120 -5.30 10.21 -13.86
C LEU A 120 -6.61 10.89 -13.46
N GLN A 121 -7.64 10.09 -13.21
CA GLN A 121 -8.99 10.55 -12.88
C GLN A 121 -9.57 9.73 -11.73
N VAL A 122 -10.43 10.36 -10.92
CA VAL A 122 -11.18 9.67 -9.87
C VAL A 122 -12.11 8.63 -10.50
N GLY A 123 -12.16 7.45 -9.90
CA GLY A 123 -12.99 6.33 -10.33
C GLY A 123 -12.28 5.29 -11.19
N GLN A 124 -11.10 5.61 -11.74
CA GLN A 124 -10.29 4.67 -12.53
C GLN A 124 -9.89 3.45 -11.70
N ASP A 125 -9.99 2.29 -12.32
CA ASP A 125 -9.53 1.03 -11.78
C ASP A 125 -8.01 0.90 -11.96
N VAL A 126 -7.37 0.34 -10.94
CA VAL A 126 -5.93 0.19 -10.88
C VAL A 126 -5.52 -1.16 -10.35
N GLU A 127 -4.32 -1.58 -10.72
CA GLU A 127 -3.68 -2.75 -10.17
C GLU A 127 -2.25 -2.46 -9.73
N PHE A 128 -1.83 -3.14 -8.68
CA PHE A 128 -0.48 -3.05 -8.13
C PHE A 128 -0.18 -4.27 -7.27
N TYR A 129 1.09 -4.58 -7.10
CA TYR A 129 1.52 -5.54 -6.10
C TYR A 129 1.57 -4.88 -4.73
N PHE A 130 1.05 -5.58 -3.72
CA PHE A 130 1.10 -5.20 -2.32
C PHE A 130 1.20 -6.44 -1.44
N SER A 131 1.82 -6.35 -0.27
CA SER A 131 1.91 -7.48 0.68
C SER A 131 1.44 -7.06 2.07
N CYS A 132 1.24 -8.07 2.93
CA CYS A 132 1.27 -7.87 4.38
C CYS A 132 2.59 -7.21 4.82
N MET A 133 2.61 -6.71 6.04
CA MET A 133 3.71 -5.92 6.58
C MET A 133 4.36 -6.63 7.75
N LYS A 134 5.67 -6.53 7.87
CA LYS A 134 6.41 -7.10 8.99
C LYS A 134 7.05 -5.99 9.82
N ILE A 135 7.00 -6.11 11.14
CA ILE A 135 7.73 -5.20 12.03
C ILE A 135 9.22 -5.56 11.98
N ILE A 136 10.05 -4.56 11.66
CA ILE A 136 11.51 -4.72 11.60
C ILE A 136 12.24 -3.96 12.72
N GLY A 137 11.52 -3.17 13.50
CA GLY A 137 12.06 -2.51 14.68
C GLY A 137 11.18 -1.40 15.23
N LYS A 138 11.67 -0.72 16.26
CA LYS A 138 11.01 0.45 16.87
C LYS A 138 12.00 1.58 17.01
N LYS A 139 11.71 2.73 16.40
CA LYS A 139 12.47 3.95 16.69
C LYS A 139 11.98 4.51 18.01
N LYS A 140 12.85 4.50 19.03
CA LYS A 140 12.63 5.29 20.24
C LYS A 140 12.71 6.77 19.83
N TYR A 141 11.62 7.52 20.05
CA TYR A 141 11.68 8.97 19.94
C TYR A 141 12.80 9.46 20.86
N ARG A 142 13.77 10.17 20.28
CA ARG A 142 14.82 10.88 21.00
C ARG A 142 14.57 12.37 20.83
#